data_AF-A0A133KJV5-F1
#
_entry.id   AF-A0A133KJV5-F1
#
_cell.length_a   1.000
_cell.length_b   1.000
_cell.length_c   1.000
_cell.angle_alpha   90.00
_cell.angle_beta   90.00
_cell.angle_gamma   90.00
#
_symmetry.space_group_name_H-M   'P 1'
#
loop_
_entity.id
_entity.type
_entity.pdbx_description
1 polymer ?
#
loop_
_entity_poly.entity_id
_entity_poly.type
_entity_poly.pdbx_seq_one_letter_code
_entity_poly.pdbx_strand_id
1 'polypeptide(L)'
;MHAAIGNHDDWWMDNKPALNLFESIEPNGTVELEGLGTVNLSHFPYREDLAYGWPDDAVRFHDQALPFDGRKLLYGHTHQLSPAGARPESLNVNSARTAGLR
;
A
#
# COMPACT_ATOMS: atom_id res chain seq x y z
N MET A 1 7.44 11.86 -7.42
CA MET A 1 7.44 10.50 -6.80
C MET A 1 6.47 10.52 -5.64
N HIS A 2 5.46 9.66 -5.64
CA HIS A 2 4.42 9.65 -4.61
C HIS A 2 4.66 8.50 -3.62
N ALA A 3 4.44 8.75 -2.33
CA ALA A 3 4.48 7.72 -1.29
C ALA A 3 3.15 7.65 -0.54
N ALA A 4 2.77 6.42 -0.14
CA ALA A 4 1.69 6.16 0.79
C ALA A 4 2.27 5.78 2.15
N ILE A 5 1.77 6.40 3.23
CA ILE A 5 2.26 6.19 4.60
C ILE A 5 1.85 4.79 5.08
N GLY A 6 2.84 4.01 5.51
CA GLY A 6 2.64 2.73 6.15
C GLY A 6 2.54 2.79 7.67
N ASN A 7 2.14 1.67 8.27
CA ASN A 7 1.90 1.57 9.71
C ASN A 7 3.18 1.67 10.59
N HIS A 8 4.36 1.75 9.97
CA HIS A 8 5.67 1.89 10.63
C HIS A 8 6.40 3.20 10.27
N ASP A 9 5.72 4.13 9.59
CA ASP A 9 6.32 5.38 9.11
C ASP A 9 6.22 6.55 10.12
N ASP A 10 5.87 6.25 11.37
CA ASP A 10 5.66 7.22 12.44
C ASP A 10 6.92 8.00 12.85
N TRP A 11 8.11 7.42 12.70
CA TRP A 11 9.36 7.98 13.24
C TRP A 11 10.12 8.92 12.28
N TRP A 12 9.90 8.85 10.97
CA TRP A 12 10.66 9.63 9.97
C TRP A 12 9.89 10.81 9.38
N MET A 13 8.62 10.99 9.74
CA MET A 13 7.79 12.12 9.28
C MET A 13 8.33 13.50 9.72
N ASP A 14 9.21 13.56 10.72
CA ASP A 14 9.92 14.78 11.12
C ASP A 14 11.28 14.97 10.41
N ASN A 15 11.72 14.00 9.59
CA ASN A 15 13.00 14.00 8.89
C ASN A 15 12.88 14.74 7.54
N LYS A 16 13.03 16.06 7.57
CA LYS A 16 12.90 16.94 6.38
C LYS A 16 13.68 16.48 5.13
N PRO A 17 14.94 15.99 5.23
CA PRO A 17 15.64 15.39 4.09
C PRO A 17 14.90 14.23 3.42
N ALA A 18 14.26 13.34 4.18
CA ALA A 18 13.51 12.20 3.63
C ALA A 18 12.21 12.66 2.97
N LEU A 19 11.52 13.65 3.55
CA LEU A 19 10.30 14.23 2.96
C LEU A 19 10.56 14.86 1.59
N ASN A 20 11.71 15.52 1.41
CA ASN A 20 12.07 16.21 0.16
C ASN A 20 12.31 15.26 -1.03
N LEU A 21 12.36 13.94 -0.81
CA LEU A 21 12.47 12.95 -1.89
C LEU A 21 11.17 12.72 -2.64
N PHE A 22 10.04 13.14 -2.05
CA PHE A 22 8.71 12.86 -2.56
C PHE A 22 7.98 14.14 -2.96
N GLU A 23 7.15 13.99 -3.98
CA GLU A 23 6.24 15.02 -4.45
C GLU A 23 4.99 15.09 -3.57
N SER A 24 4.55 13.95 -3.04
CA SER A 24 3.50 13.85 -2.03
C SER A 24 3.73 12.64 -1.12
N ILE A 25 3.34 12.80 0.15
CA ILE A 25 3.32 11.74 1.15
C ILE A 25 1.96 11.82 1.83
N GLU A 26 1.09 10.86 1.54
CA GLU A 26 -0.29 10.86 2.02
C GLU A 26 -0.63 9.48 2.61
N PRO A 27 -1.61 9.35 3.52
CA PRO A 27 -2.04 8.03 4.00
C PRO A 27 -2.50 7.12 2.85
N ASN A 28 -3.18 7.72 1.87
CA ASN A 28 -3.68 7.09 0.67
C ASN A 28 -3.69 8.13 -0.46
N GLY A 29 -3.67 7.71 -1.72
CA GLY A 29 -3.73 8.62 -2.86
C GLY A 29 -4.16 7.96 -4.15
N THR A 30 -4.08 8.72 -5.22
CA THR A 30 -4.33 8.26 -6.59
C THR A 30 -3.21 8.71 -7.50
N VAL A 31 -2.85 7.87 -8.47
CA VAL A 31 -1.86 8.19 -9.50
C VAL A 31 -2.39 7.81 -10.88
N GLU A 32 -2.09 8.61 -11.89
CA GLU A 32 -2.36 8.26 -13.29
C GLU A 32 -1.20 7.42 -13.84
N LEU A 33 -1.51 6.22 -14.31
CA LEU A 33 -0.53 5.32 -14.93
C LEU A 33 -0.91 5.06 -16.39
N GLU A 34 0.06 5.25 -17.28
CA GLU A 34 -0.12 5.01 -18.72
C GLU A 34 -0.61 3.58 -18.97
N GLY A 35 -1.71 3.45 -19.72
CA GLY A 35 -2.35 2.17 -20.02
C GLY A 35 -3.22 1.57 -18.89
N LEU A 36 -3.22 2.15 -17.69
CA LEU A 36 -4.02 1.69 -16.54
C LEU A 36 -5.03 2.74 -16.04
N GLY A 37 -4.83 4.02 -16.38
CA GLY A 37 -5.65 5.14 -15.92
C GLY A 37 -5.39 5.48 -14.46
N THR A 38 -6.41 6.00 -13.76
CA THR A 38 -6.34 6.31 -12.34
C THR A 38 -6.25 5.05 -11.49
N VAL A 39 -5.20 4.93 -10.70
CA VAL A 39 -4.94 3.82 -9.79
C VAL A 39 -4.84 4.32 -8.35
N ASN A 40 -5.49 3.64 -7.42
CA ASN A 40 -5.37 3.91 -6.00
C ASN A 40 -4.00 3.47 -5.49
N LEU A 41 -3.41 4.26 -4.60
CA LEU A 41 -2.16 3.99 -3.90
C LEU A 41 -2.45 3.97 -2.40
N SER A 42 -2.13 2.87 -1.73
CA SER A 42 -2.27 2.71 -0.28
C SER A 42 -1.14 1.81 0.24
N HIS A 43 -0.80 1.92 1.52
CA HIS A 43 0.01 0.89 2.16
C HIS A 43 -0.80 -0.42 2.33
N PHE A 44 -2.07 -0.30 2.70
CA PHE A 44 -2.94 -1.44 3.02
C PHE A 44 -3.68 -1.98 1.78
N PRO A 45 -4.11 -3.26 1.80
CA PRO A 45 -5.18 -3.71 0.92
C PRO A 45 -6.45 -2.84 1.06
N TYR A 46 -7.41 -3.03 0.16
CA TYR A 46 -8.74 -2.47 0.40
C TYR A 46 -9.29 -2.95 1.74
N ARG A 47 -10.10 -2.11 2.38
CA ARG A 47 -10.67 -2.36 3.71
C ARG A 47 -11.33 -3.72 3.82
N GLU A 48 -12.07 -4.12 2.79
CA GLU A 48 -12.77 -5.40 2.73
C GLU A 48 -11.81 -6.60 2.63
N ASP A 49 -10.57 -6.36 2.21
CA ASP A 49 -9.52 -7.37 2.04
C ASP A 49 -8.45 -7.32 3.14
N LEU A 50 -8.61 -6.50 4.18
CA LEU A 50 -7.58 -6.34 5.22
C LEU A 50 -7.21 -7.68 5.90
N ALA A 51 -8.17 -8.60 6.01
CA ALA A 51 -7.91 -9.94 6.56
C ALA A 51 -7.07 -10.83 5.63
N TYR A 52 -6.81 -10.40 4.39
CA TYR A 52 -5.96 -11.10 3.44
C TYR A 52 -4.49 -10.95 3.87
N GLY A 53 -3.91 -12.05 4.36
CA GLY A 53 -2.58 -12.09 4.94
C GLY A 53 -2.62 -12.15 6.47
N TRP A 54 -3.24 -11.16 7.12
CA TRP A 54 -3.34 -11.06 8.58
C TRP A 54 -4.77 -10.72 9.07
N PRO A 55 -5.51 -11.68 9.67
CA PRO A 55 -6.91 -11.48 10.06
C PRO A 55 -7.17 -10.30 11.00
N ASP A 56 -6.24 -10.00 11.92
CA ASP A 56 -6.40 -8.94 12.92
C ASP A 56 -6.42 -7.52 12.31
N ASP A 57 -5.92 -7.37 11.09
CA ASP A 57 -5.83 -6.09 10.40
C ASP A 57 -7.19 -5.51 10.04
N ALA A 58 -8.18 -6.37 9.80
CA ALA A 58 -9.55 -5.95 9.52
C ALA A 58 -10.15 -5.14 10.67
N VAL A 59 -9.67 -5.33 11.90
CA VAL A 59 -10.06 -4.53 13.07
C VAL A 59 -9.09 -3.37 13.29
N ARG A 60 -7.78 -3.61 13.20
CA ARG A 60 -6.75 -2.62 13.54
C ARG A 60 -6.65 -1.46 12.57
N PHE A 61 -6.82 -1.72 11.28
CA PHE A 61 -6.51 -0.77 10.21
C PHE A 61 -7.73 -0.42 9.35
N HIS A 62 -8.93 -0.82 9.78
CA HIS A 62 -10.20 -0.56 9.09
C HIS A 62 -10.35 0.88 8.60
N ASP A 63 -10.11 1.84 9.50
CA ASP A 63 -10.32 3.26 9.23
C ASP A 63 -9.17 3.89 8.44
N GLN A 64 -8.02 3.21 8.36
CA GLN A 64 -6.86 3.66 7.58
C GLN A 64 -6.93 3.16 6.12
N ALA A 65 -7.52 1.99 5.89
CA ALA A 65 -7.66 1.41 4.57
C ALA A 65 -8.77 2.10 3.75
N LEU A 66 -8.52 2.23 2.45
CA LEU A 66 -9.52 2.69 1.49
C LEU A 66 -10.65 1.66 1.35
N PRO A 67 -11.93 2.06 1.26
CA PRO A 67 -12.98 1.17 0.79
C PRO A 67 -12.77 0.86 -0.69
N PHE A 68 -13.21 -0.32 -1.13
CA PHE A 68 -13.23 -0.60 -2.56
C PHE A 68 -14.19 0.31 -3.32
N ASP A 69 -13.68 0.98 -4.34
CA ASP A 69 -14.41 1.93 -5.20
C ASP A 69 -14.50 1.48 -6.67
N GLY A 70 -14.05 0.25 -6.97
CA GLY A 70 -13.98 -0.28 -8.34
C GLY A 70 -12.67 0.00 -9.08
N ARG A 71 -11.74 0.77 -8.51
CA ARG A 71 -10.45 1.08 -9.14
C ARG A 71 -9.39 0.02 -8.86
N LYS A 72 -8.35 0.03 -9.69
CA LYS A 72 -7.12 -0.72 -9.42
C LYS A 72 -6.42 -0.16 -8.18
N LEU A 73 -5.70 -1.01 -7.45
CA LEU A 73 -4.95 -0.65 -6.26
C LEU A 73 -3.52 -1.18 -6.35
N LEU A 74 -2.54 -0.31 -6.09
CA LEU A 74 -1.19 -0.71 -5.72
C LEU A 74 -1.07 -0.63 -4.20
N TYR A 75 -0.72 -1.76 -3.57
CA TYR A 75 -0.59 -1.82 -2.11
C TYR A 75 0.58 -2.67 -1.63
N GLY A 76 0.94 -2.51 -0.36
CA GLY A 76 2.01 -3.26 0.30
C GLY A 76 1.50 -4.10 1.48
N HIS A 77 2.06 -3.85 2.66
CA HIS A 77 1.66 -4.36 3.98
C HIS A 77 1.77 -5.88 4.22
N THR A 78 1.16 -6.70 3.38
CA THR A 78 0.96 -8.15 3.59
C THR A 78 2.21 -9.02 3.56
N HIS A 79 3.37 -8.48 3.14
CA HIS A 79 4.65 -9.17 2.97
C HIS A 79 4.59 -10.47 2.14
N GLN A 80 3.54 -10.65 1.35
CA GLN A 80 3.38 -11.81 0.48
C GLN A 80 4.45 -11.80 -0.64
N LEU A 81 4.88 -12.99 -1.06
CA LEU A 81 5.90 -13.16 -2.10
C LEU A 81 5.37 -13.02 -3.52
N SER A 82 4.05 -13.09 -3.70
CA SER A 82 3.38 -12.96 -4.99
C SER A 82 2.85 -11.53 -5.18
N PRO A 83 2.83 -11.00 -6.41
CA PRO A 83 2.18 -9.72 -6.69
C PRO A 83 0.64 -9.81 -6.67
N ALA A 84 0.04 -11.00 -6.70
CA ALA A 84 -1.41 -11.16 -6.78
C ALA A 84 -2.13 -10.75 -5.48
N GLY A 85 -2.99 -9.73 -5.53
CA GLY A 85 -3.79 -9.34 -4.37
C GLY A 85 -4.99 -10.25 -4.10
N ALA A 86 -5.75 -9.91 -3.06
CA ALA A 86 -6.99 -10.61 -2.70
C ALA A 86 -8.06 -10.58 -3.81
N ARG A 87 -7.97 -9.57 -4.69
CA ARG A 87 -8.86 -9.37 -5.83
C ARG A 87 -8.07 -9.04 -7.11
N PRO A 88 -8.66 -9.24 -8.31
CA PRO A 88 -7.99 -8.95 -9.58
C PRO A 88 -7.57 -7.50 -9.79
N GLU A 89 -8.24 -6.56 -9.13
CA GLU A 89 -7.95 -5.13 -9.19
C GLU A 89 -6.74 -4.72 -8.35
N SER A 90 -6.28 -5.57 -7.43
CA SER A 90 -5.25 -5.23 -6.46
C SER A 90 -3.93 -5.93 -6.78
N LEU A 91 -2.86 -5.15 -6.82
CA LEU A 91 -1.49 -5.62 -7.02
C LEU A 91 -0.67 -5.31 -5.77
N ASN A 92 -0.10 -6.36 -5.20
CA ASN A 92 0.89 -6.22 -4.14
C ASN A 92 2.24 -5.80 -4.75
N VAL A 93 2.78 -4.69 -4.28
CA VAL A 93 4.06 -4.10 -4.69
C VAL A 93 5.11 -4.14 -3.59
N ASN A 94 4.91 -4.96 -2.54
CA ASN A 94 5.89 -5.16 -1.49
C ASN A 94 7.28 -5.46 -2.09
N SER A 95 8.33 -4.95 -1.44
CA SER A 95 9.68 -5.46 -1.70
C SER A 95 9.65 -6.96 -1.42
N ALA A 96 9.90 -7.78 -2.45
CA ALA A 96 10.16 -9.20 -2.23
C ALA A 96 11.21 -9.29 -1.12
N ARG A 97 10.88 -9.93 0.00
CA ARG A 97 11.95 -10.50 0.82
C ARG A 97 12.73 -11.35 -0.18
N THR A 98 13.98 -11.02 -0.41
CA THR A 98 14.96 -12.01 -0.82
C THR A 98 14.86 -13.11 0.23
N ALA A 99 14.05 -14.13 -0.06
CA ALA A 99 14.10 -15.39 0.67
C ALA A 99 15.57 -15.78 0.64
N GLY A 100 16.18 -15.88 1.82
CA GLY A 100 17.62 -15.83 2.00
C GLY A 100 18.40 -16.57 0.92
N LEU A 101 19.07 -15.81 0.07
CA LEU A 101 20.38 -16.23 -0.44
C LEU A 101 21.35 -16.00 0.73
N ARG A 102 21.49 -17.04 1.55
CA ARG A 102 22.74 -17.28 2.28
C ARG A 102 23.75 -17.87 1.31
#